data_AF-A0A537ZC54-F1
#
_entry.id   AF-A0A537ZC54-F1
#
_cell.length_a   1.000
_cell.length_b   1.000
_cell.length_c   1.000
_cell.angle_alpha   90.00
_cell.angle_beta   90.00
_cell.angle_gamma   90.00
#
_symmetry.space_group_name_H-M   'P 1'
#
loop_
_entity.id
_entity.type
_entity.pdbx_description
1 polymer ?
#
loop_
_entity_poly.entity_id
_entity_poly.type
_entity_poly.pdbx_seq_one_letter_code
_entity_poly.pdbx_strand_id
1 'polypeptide(L)'
;ISAARARGHDVVIIDTAGRLHTQEHLMEELAKVRRVIERQLPGAPHETLLTIDATTGQNGLRQALLFREAVDVTGIVLTKLDGTAKGGIALAIAQELGVPVKLIGIGEALEDLRPFDPDDFARALLET
;
A
#
# COMPACT_ATOMS: atom_id res chain seq x y z
N ILE A 1 -6.52 -8.45 17.06
CA ILE A 1 -5.81 -9.75 16.94
C ILE A 1 -6.39 -10.79 17.90
N SER A 2 -6.34 -10.60 19.22
CA SER A 2 -6.84 -11.61 20.18
C SER A 2 -8.32 -11.96 19.96
N ALA A 3 -9.17 -10.96 19.70
CA ALA A 3 -10.57 -11.19 19.35
C ALA A 3 -10.75 -11.98 18.04
N ALA A 4 -9.92 -11.70 17.03
CA ALA A 4 -9.97 -12.44 15.76
C ALA A 4 -9.54 -13.90 15.94
N ARG A 5 -8.51 -14.14 16.77
CA ARG A 5 -8.07 -15.48 17.15
C ARG A 5 -9.13 -16.25 17.93
N ALA A 6 -9.79 -15.61 18.88
CA ALA A 6 -10.86 -16.20 19.67
C ALA A 6 -12.10 -16.56 18.82
N ARG A 7 -12.32 -15.82 17.73
CA ARG A 7 -13.43 -16.04 16.78
C ARG A 7 -13.06 -16.94 15.60
N GLY A 8 -11.81 -17.40 15.51
CA GLY A 8 -11.34 -18.23 14.41
C GLY A 8 -11.34 -17.53 13.05
N HIS A 9 -11.06 -16.22 13.00
CA HIS A 9 -10.90 -15.52 11.72
C HIS A 9 -9.53 -15.80 11.10
N ASP A 10 -9.51 -16.01 9.77
CA ASP A 10 -8.29 -16.28 9.01
C ASP A 10 -7.46 -15.00 8.75
N VAL A 11 -8.13 -13.87 8.54
CA VAL A 11 -7.51 -12.60 8.13
C VAL A 11 -7.96 -11.46 9.03
N VAL A 12 -7.03 -10.55 9.34
CA VAL A 12 -7.31 -9.28 10.03
C VAL A 12 -6.72 -8.15 9.20
N ILE A 13 -7.57 -7.22 8.78
CA ILE A 13 -7.18 -5.97 8.12
C ILE A 13 -7.15 -4.87 9.19
N ILE A 14 -6.06 -4.10 9.24
CA ILE A 14 -5.87 -3.02 10.19
C ILE A 14 -5.76 -1.72 9.39
N ASP A 15 -6.75 -0.85 9.56
CA ASP A 15 -6.68 0.50 9.02
C ASP A 15 -5.84 1.40 9.93
N THR A 16 -5.06 2.28 9.34
CA THR A 16 -4.12 3.16 10.07
C THR A 16 -4.20 4.58 9.55
N ALA A 17 -3.82 5.56 10.38
CA ALA A 17 -3.76 6.95 9.93
C ALA A 17 -2.77 7.12 8.76
N GLY A 18 -3.09 8.00 7.81
CA GLY A 18 -2.26 8.29 6.62
C GLY A 18 -1.96 9.78 6.40
N ARG A 19 -2.16 10.62 7.42
CA ARG A 19 -2.10 12.09 7.28
C ARG A 19 -0.67 12.62 7.48
N LEU A 20 -0.03 12.97 6.37
CA LEU A 20 1.40 13.27 6.28
C LEU A 20 1.85 14.66 6.79
N HIS A 21 0.95 15.52 7.26
CA HIS A 21 1.32 16.87 7.74
C HIS A 21 2.06 16.85 9.08
N THR A 22 2.06 15.72 9.80
CA THR A 22 2.81 15.51 11.05
C THR A 22 3.64 14.22 10.94
N GLN A 23 4.68 14.27 10.10
CA GLN A 23 5.44 13.10 9.64
C GLN A 23 6.03 12.27 10.79
N GLU A 24 6.72 12.89 11.75
CA GLU A 24 7.41 12.17 12.83
C GLU A 24 6.43 11.42 13.75
N HIS A 25 5.39 12.11 14.23
CA HIS A 25 4.41 11.52 15.13
C HIS A 25 3.67 10.34 14.50
N LEU A 26 3.30 10.48 13.22
CA LEU A 26 2.64 9.41 12.49
C LEU A 26 3.55 8.17 12.37
N MET A 27 4.83 8.37 12.03
CA MET A 27 5.76 7.24 11.88
C MET A 27 5.97 6.51 13.22
N GLU A 28 6.06 7.25 14.33
CA GLU A 28 6.16 6.64 15.68
C GLU A 28 4.91 5.83 16.05
N GLU A 29 3.72 6.34 15.73
CA GLU A 29 2.45 5.65 15.95
C GLU A 29 2.39 4.35 15.16
N LEU A 30 2.74 4.37 13.87
CA LEU A 30 2.72 3.19 13.04
C LEU A 30 3.77 2.15 13.49
N ALA A 31 4.98 2.60 13.86
CA ALA A 31 6.01 1.73 14.45
C ALA A 31 5.55 1.11 15.78
N LYS A 32 4.78 1.85 16.60
CA LYS A 32 4.14 1.31 17.81
C LYS A 32 3.09 0.26 17.48
N VAL A 33 2.22 0.51 16.49
CA VAL A 33 1.21 -0.45 16.04
C VAL A 33 1.88 -1.75 15.58
N ARG A 34 2.93 -1.67 14.74
CA ARG A 34 3.72 -2.84 14.31
C ARG A 34 4.26 -3.65 15.49
N ARG A 35 4.91 -3.00 16.46
CA ARG A 35 5.45 -3.66 17.67
C ARG A 35 4.36 -4.37 18.48
N VAL A 36 3.16 -3.80 18.56
CA VAL A 36 2.02 -4.42 19.27
C VAL A 36 1.51 -5.64 18.51
N ILE A 37 1.40 -5.55 17.18
CA ILE A 37 1.00 -6.67 16.32
C ILE A 37 1.97 -7.84 16.48
N GLU A 38 3.27 -7.59 16.35
CA GLU A 38 4.32 -8.60 16.43
C GLU A 38 4.35 -9.30 17.81
N ARG A 39 4.14 -8.54 18.90
CA ARG A 39 4.03 -9.11 20.26
C ARG A 39 2.82 -10.04 20.42
N GLN A 40 1.72 -9.77 19.72
CA GLN A 40 0.50 -10.58 19.78
C GLN A 40 0.58 -11.81 18.88
N LEU A 41 1.33 -11.73 17.78
CA LEU A 41 1.54 -12.80 16.81
C LEU A 41 2.95 -12.66 16.21
N PRO A 42 3.94 -13.46 16.66
CA PRO A 42 5.27 -13.45 16.09
C PRO A 42 5.24 -13.71 14.58
N GLY A 43 5.96 -12.89 13.82
CA GLY A 43 5.94 -12.91 12.35
C GLY A 43 4.83 -12.07 11.70
N ALA A 44 3.96 -11.42 12.50
CA ALA A 44 3.00 -10.43 12.01
C ALA A 44 3.54 -8.98 12.15
N PRO A 45 3.09 -8.03 11.32
CA PRO A 45 2.16 -8.21 10.21
C PRO A 45 2.79 -9.02 9.08
N HIS A 46 2.03 -9.94 8.47
CA HIS A 46 2.49 -10.72 7.33
C HIS A 46 2.56 -9.87 6.05
N GLU A 47 1.76 -8.80 5.99
CA GLU A 47 1.69 -7.84 4.90
C GLU A 47 1.51 -6.44 5.47
N THR A 48 2.32 -5.49 4.98
CA THR A 48 2.17 -4.05 5.18
C THR A 48 1.98 -3.42 3.80
N LEU A 49 0.73 -3.09 3.47
CA LEU A 49 0.37 -2.53 2.17
C LEU A 49 0.33 -1.01 2.21
N LEU A 50 1.12 -0.36 1.36
CA LEU A 50 1.09 1.08 1.19
C LEU A 50 0.14 1.45 0.05
N THR A 51 -0.91 2.20 0.36
CA THR A 51 -1.86 2.69 -0.66
C THR A 51 -1.42 4.04 -1.19
N ILE A 52 -1.30 4.15 -2.51
CA ILE A 52 -0.82 5.35 -3.21
C ILE A 52 -1.81 5.74 -4.31
N ASP A 53 -2.19 7.00 -4.31
CA ASP A 53 -2.99 7.60 -5.37
C ASP A 53 -2.09 7.88 -6.59
N ALA A 54 -2.37 7.21 -7.72
CA ALA A 54 -1.60 7.32 -8.95
C ALA A 54 -1.61 8.74 -9.56
N THR A 55 -2.55 9.60 -9.16
CA THR A 55 -2.62 10.99 -9.64
C THR A 55 -1.57 11.89 -8.98
N THR A 56 -1.01 11.47 -7.84
CA THR A 56 -0.13 12.31 -6.99
C THR A 56 1.29 12.49 -7.52
N GLY A 57 1.70 11.73 -8.54
CA GLY A 57 3.00 11.88 -9.18
C GLY A 57 4.18 11.77 -8.19
N GLN A 58 5.11 12.73 -8.26
CA GLN A 58 6.30 12.80 -7.40
C GLN A 58 5.99 12.93 -5.90
N ASN A 59 4.80 13.44 -5.54
CA ASN A 59 4.41 13.53 -4.13
C ASN A 59 4.16 12.14 -3.53
N GLY A 60 3.53 11.24 -4.29
CA GLY A 60 3.31 9.86 -3.87
C GLY A 60 4.63 9.11 -3.66
N LEU A 61 5.63 9.34 -4.52
CA LEU A 61 6.97 8.76 -4.37
C LEU A 61 7.66 9.18 -3.06
N ARG A 62 7.66 10.48 -2.76
CA ARG A 62 8.27 10.99 -1.52
C ARG A 62 7.59 10.43 -0.28
N GLN A 63 6.26 10.31 -0.30
CA GLN A 63 5.51 9.68 0.79
C GLN A 63 5.92 8.23 0.96
N ALA A 64 5.97 7.49 -0.14
CA ALA A 64 6.30 6.08 -0.12
C ALA A 64 7.67 5.80 0.50
N LEU A 65 8.67 6.63 0.21
CA LEU A 65 10.00 6.52 0.80
C LEU A 65 9.99 6.72 2.31
N LEU A 66 9.25 7.72 2.82
CA LEU A 66 9.12 7.96 4.26
C LEU A 66 8.45 6.78 4.97
N PHE A 67 7.40 6.20 4.39
CA PHE A 67 6.73 5.03 4.96
C PHE A 67 7.62 3.78 4.95
N ARG A 68 8.41 3.58 3.90
CA ARG A 68 9.35 2.45 3.81
C ARG A 68 10.32 2.42 4.98
N GLU A 69 10.85 3.59 5.36
CA GLU A 69 11.79 3.70 6.49
C GLU A 69 11.14 3.35 7.83
N ALA A 70 9.83 3.62 8.01
CA ALA A 70 9.16 3.48 9.29
C ALA A 70 8.49 2.12 9.54
N VAL A 71 7.87 1.51 8.52
CA VAL A 71 6.92 0.40 8.73
C VAL A 71 7.21 -0.89 7.96
N ASP A 72 8.31 -0.96 7.20
CA ASP A 72 8.68 -2.17 6.44
C ASP A 72 7.56 -2.62 5.51
N VAL A 73 7.32 -1.80 4.49
CA VAL A 73 6.30 -2.00 3.46
C VAL A 73 6.62 -3.26 2.66
N THR A 74 5.64 -4.14 2.45
CA THR A 74 5.80 -5.41 1.72
C THR A 74 5.14 -5.39 0.35
N GLY A 75 4.30 -4.38 0.07
CA GLY A 75 3.65 -4.23 -1.22
C GLY A 75 2.92 -2.89 -1.36
N ILE A 76 2.62 -2.54 -2.60
CA ILE A 76 1.92 -1.30 -2.96
C ILE A 76 0.52 -1.63 -3.48
N VAL A 77 -0.44 -0.78 -3.11
CA VAL A 77 -1.77 -0.69 -3.71
C VAL A 77 -1.85 0.64 -4.44
N LEU A 78 -2.09 0.62 -5.74
CA LEU A 78 -2.25 1.84 -6.53
C LEU A 78 -3.73 2.11 -6.75
N THR A 79 -4.19 3.33 -6.53
CA THR A 79 -5.59 3.71 -6.76
C THR A 79 -5.71 4.82 -7.81
N LYS A 80 -6.91 5.00 -8.35
CA LYS A 80 -7.27 6.04 -9.35
C LYS A 80 -6.51 5.92 -10.68
N LEU A 81 -6.27 4.70 -11.14
CA LEU A 81 -5.63 4.47 -12.44
C LEU A 81 -6.53 4.82 -13.63
N ASP A 82 -7.85 4.76 -13.44
CA ASP A 82 -8.89 5.15 -14.40
C ASP A 82 -8.83 6.62 -14.80
N GLY A 83 -8.36 7.49 -13.90
CA GLY A 83 -8.35 8.93 -14.11
C GLY A 83 -7.12 9.49 -14.83
N THR A 84 -6.11 8.68 -15.21
CA THR A 84 -4.83 9.26 -15.68
C THR A 84 -4.10 8.49 -16.78
N ALA A 85 -3.53 9.23 -17.73
CA ALA A 85 -2.48 8.76 -18.65
C ALA A 85 -1.09 8.62 -17.96
N LYS A 86 -1.05 8.45 -16.63
CA LYS A 86 0.16 8.53 -15.81
C LYS A 86 0.54 7.21 -15.15
N GLY A 87 0.22 6.08 -15.78
CA GLY A 87 0.67 4.75 -15.33
C GLY A 87 2.20 4.67 -15.10
N GLY A 88 3.00 5.51 -15.75
CA GLY A 88 4.46 5.57 -15.52
C GLY A 88 4.89 5.85 -14.07
N ILE A 89 4.06 6.50 -13.23
CA ILE A 89 4.42 6.73 -11.82
C ILE A 89 4.37 5.44 -11.00
N ALA A 90 3.47 4.51 -11.35
CA ALA A 90 3.35 3.20 -10.71
C ALA A 90 4.68 2.44 -10.76
N LEU A 91 5.27 2.42 -11.95
CA LEU A 91 6.53 1.75 -12.22
C LEU A 91 7.68 2.42 -11.46
N ALA A 92 7.73 3.76 -11.47
CA ALA A 92 8.76 4.51 -10.75
C ALA A 92 8.72 4.26 -9.24
N ILE A 93 7.53 4.22 -8.64
CA ILE A 93 7.39 3.98 -7.20
C ILE A 93 7.75 2.54 -6.84
N ALA A 94 7.28 1.55 -7.62
CA ALA A 94 7.62 0.15 -7.40
C ALA A 94 9.14 -0.07 -7.46
N GLN A 95 9.80 0.53 -8.46
CA GLN A 95 11.24 0.46 -8.63
C GLN A 95 12.00 1.12 -7.47
N GLU A 96 11.59 2.30 -7.03
CA GLU A 96 12.28 3.03 -5.96
C GLU A 96 12.10 2.35 -4.59
N LEU A 97 10.90 1.87 -4.29
CA LEU A 97 10.64 1.17 -3.03
C LEU A 97 11.22 -0.25 -3.00
N GLY A 98 11.45 -0.86 -4.16
CA GLY A 98 11.92 -2.24 -4.28
C GLY A 98 10.89 -3.26 -3.78
N VAL A 99 9.61 -2.91 -3.82
CA VAL A 99 8.49 -3.77 -3.38
C VAL A 99 7.48 -3.93 -4.52
N PRO A 100 6.78 -5.07 -4.62
CA PRO A 100 5.84 -5.31 -5.70
C PRO A 100 4.57 -4.47 -5.56
N VAL A 101 4.03 -4.02 -6.69
CA VAL A 101 2.63 -3.62 -6.78
C VAL A 101 1.78 -4.88 -6.71
N LYS A 102 0.87 -4.96 -5.74
CA LYS A 102 0.02 -6.14 -5.51
C LYS A 102 -1.40 -5.94 -6.00
N LEU A 103 -1.92 -4.71 -5.88
CA LEU A 103 -3.28 -4.37 -6.24
C LEU A 103 -3.35 -3.04 -6.98
N ILE A 104 -4.35 -2.93 -7.84
CA ILE A 104 -4.71 -1.72 -8.57
C ILE A 104 -6.19 -1.42 -8.44
N GLY A 105 -6.53 -0.15 -8.23
CA GLY A 105 -7.89 0.39 -8.23
C GLY A 105 -8.13 1.19 -9.50
N ILE A 106 -9.05 0.71 -10.33
CA ILE A 106 -9.42 1.28 -11.64
C ILE A 106 -10.83 1.88 -11.65
N GLY A 107 -11.33 2.27 -10.48
CA GLY A 107 -12.68 2.78 -10.30
C GLY A 107 -13.06 2.85 -8.81
N GLU A 108 -14.32 3.12 -8.54
CA GLU A 108 -14.85 3.38 -7.20
C GLU A 108 -15.61 2.16 -6.63
N ALA A 109 -15.94 1.16 -7.46
CA ALA A 109 -16.66 -0.02 -7.01
C ALA A 109 -15.71 -1.05 -6.38
N LEU A 110 -16.23 -1.98 -5.59
CA LEU A 110 -15.42 -2.99 -4.91
C LEU A 110 -14.69 -3.90 -5.91
N GLU A 111 -15.38 -4.23 -7.00
CA GLU A 111 -14.88 -5.01 -8.14
C GLU A 111 -13.77 -4.32 -8.96
N ASP A 112 -13.55 -3.02 -8.71
CA ASP A 112 -12.51 -2.24 -9.40
C ASP A 112 -11.15 -2.34 -8.69
N LEU A 113 -11.09 -2.93 -7.49
CA LEU A 113 -9.84 -3.31 -6.85
C LEU A 113 -9.42 -4.71 -7.31
N ARG A 114 -8.36 -4.76 -8.13
CA ARG A 114 -7.92 -5.99 -8.80
C ARG A 114 -6.47 -6.33 -8.47
N PRO A 115 -6.06 -7.61 -8.52
CA PRO A 115 -4.66 -7.99 -8.56
C PRO A 115 -3.91 -7.25 -9.66
N PHE A 116 -2.68 -6.82 -9.36
CA PHE A 116 -1.81 -6.24 -10.37
C PHE A 116 -1.29 -7.33 -11.31
N ASP A 117 -1.54 -7.15 -12.61
CA ASP A 117 -0.95 -7.94 -13.67
C ASP A 117 -0.02 -7.03 -14.50
N PRO A 118 1.30 -7.32 -14.54
CA PRO A 118 2.26 -6.48 -15.24
C PRO A 118 2.07 -6.47 -16.75
N ASP A 119 1.55 -7.55 -17.34
CA ASP A 119 1.33 -7.66 -18.78
C ASP A 119 0.09 -6.87 -19.19
N ASP A 120 -1.01 -6.98 -18.43
CA ASP A 120 -2.20 -6.14 -18.62
C ASP A 120 -1.87 -4.66 -18.44
N PHE A 121 -1.07 -4.33 -17.43
CA PHE A 121 -0.65 -2.95 -17.18
C PHE A 121 0.23 -2.41 -18.31
N ALA A 122 1.20 -3.20 -18.79
CA ALA A 122 2.07 -2.80 -19.90
C ALA A 122 1.26 -2.62 -21.20
N ARG A 123 0.30 -3.50 -21.50
CA ARG A 123 -0.61 -3.35 -22.63
C ARG A 123 -1.40 -2.04 -22.54
N ALA A 124 -2.06 -1.80 -21.41
CA ALA A 124 -2.84 -0.58 -21.20
C ALA A 124 -2.00 0.71 -21.31
N LEU A 125 -0.71 0.64 -20.95
CA LEU A 125 0.22 1.77 -21.07
C LEU A 125 0.71 2.01 -22.51
N LEU A 126 0.78 0.96 -23.34
CA LEU A 126 1.32 1.03 -24.70
C LEU A 126 0.25 1.18 -25.78
N GLU A 127 -1.00 0.85 -25.50
CA GLU A 127 -2.16 1.03 -26.40
C GLU A 127 -2.58 2.52 -26.54
N THR A 128 -1.64 3.46 -26.39
CA THR A 128 -1.88 4.91 -26.53
C THR A 128 -1.70 5.38 -27.97
#